data_AF-A0A7E5VJ85-F1
#
_entry.id   AF-A0A7E5VJ85-F1
#
_cell.length_a   1.000
_cell.length_b   1.000
_cell.length_c   1.000
_cell.angle_alpha   90.00
_cell.angle_beta   90.00
_cell.angle_gamma   90.00
#
_symmetry.space_group_name_H-M   'P 1'
#
loop_
_entity.id
_entity.type
_entity.pdbx_description
1 polymer ?
#
loop_
_entity_poly.entity_id
_entity_poly.type
_entity_poly.pdbx_seq_one_letter_code
_entity_poly.pdbx_strand_id
1 'polypeptide(L)'
;MNIGTYEVPTQRDLVQYTKRILMKFFNSYHEKTLFLLKDIKEATRATMEFEKRCNSGKAKISYRECVKQVSKKCVAITKDLVASLEKQKMEVVALTQEKICDMNSMRIDPIELIKILAMDEATMSFALPAFLRLLGGCSSYCFMESPPDRRPRLRQLTDQDLVVRHFLTSKNYVQLINDTTTYV
;
A
#
# COMPACT_ATOMS: atom_id res chain seq x y z
N MET A 1 11.23 -44.27 -28.86
CA MET A 1 10.46 -43.11 -28.38
C MET A 1 11.48 -42.08 -27.88
N ASN A 2 11.96 -41.20 -28.75
CA ASN A 2 12.87 -40.13 -28.34
C ASN A 2 12.04 -39.03 -27.70
N ILE A 3 12.10 -38.93 -26.38
CA ILE A 3 11.75 -37.71 -25.66
C ILE A 3 12.62 -36.62 -26.28
N GLY A 4 12.00 -35.53 -26.77
CA GLY A 4 12.70 -34.46 -27.50
C GLY A 4 13.95 -33.99 -26.75
N THR A 5 14.96 -33.55 -27.52
CA THR A 5 16.22 -33.03 -26.97
C THR A 5 15.93 -31.95 -25.94
N TYR A 6 16.29 -32.23 -24.68
CA TYR A 6 16.17 -31.26 -23.59
C TYR A 6 17.21 -30.15 -23.84
N GLU A 7 16.77 -28.98 -24.27
CA GLU A 7 17.65 -27.82 -24.38
C GLU A 7 17.99 -27.32 -22.97
N VAL A 8 19.26 -27.47 -22.59
CA VAL A 8 19.77 -26.95 -21.32
C VAL A 8 19.97 -25.44 -21.47
N PRO A 9 19.37 -24.59 -20.61
CA PRO A 9 19.51 -23.15 -20.70
C PRO A 9 20.97 -22.72 -20.63
N THR A 10 21.37 -21.83 -21.53
CA THR A 10 22.72 -21.23 -21.49
C THR A 10 22.81 -20.17 -20.40
N GLN A 11 24.02 -19.80 -20.01
CA GLN A 11 24.25 -18.67 -19.09
C GLN A 11 23.60 -17.37 -19.60
N ARG A 12 23.59 -17.15 -20.91
CA ARG A 12 22.95 -15.99 -21.55
C ARG A 12 21.43 -16.02 -21.37
N ASP A 13 20.81 -17.19 -21.45
CA ASP A 13 19.37 -17.36 -21.24
C ASP A 13 18.99 -17.05 -19.80
N LEU A 14 19.80 -17.51 -18.83
CA LEU A 14 19.62 -17.21 -17.40
C LEU A 14 19.75 -15.71 -17.10
N VAL A 15 20.74 -15.03 -17.71
CA VAL A 15 20.95 -13.58 -17.57
C VAL A 15 19.76 -12.80 -18.14
N GLN A 16 19.29 -13.18 -19.33
CA GLN A 16 18.13 -12.54 -19.97
C GLN A 16 16.85 -12.74 -19.16
N TYR A 17 16.63 -13.96 -18.66
CA TYR A 17 15.50 -14.29 -17.82
C TYR A 17 15.52 -13.46 -16.54
N THR A 18 16.66 -13.40 -15.84
CA THR A 18 16.83 -12.62 -14.61
C THR A 18 16.53 -11.14 -14.83
N LYS A 19 17.09 -10.55 -15.89
CA LYS A 19 16.82 -9.13 -16.25
C LYS A 19 15.34 -8.89 -16.53
N ARG A 20 14.68 -9.80 -17.26
CA ARG A 20 13.25 -9.70 -17.57
C ARG A 20 12.40 -9.76 -16.32
N ILE A 21 12.68 -10.71 -15.42
CA ILE A 21 11.96 -10.88 -14.16
C ILE A 21 12.15 -9.67 -13.26
N LEU A 22 13.39 -9.18 -13.12
CA LEU A 22 13.70 -8.00 -12.32
C LEU A 22 12.92 -6.77 -12.80
N MET A 23 12.94 -6.48 -14.11
CA MET A 23 12.16 -5.36 -14.67
C MET A 23 10.67 -5.53 -14.45
N LYS A 24 10.14 -6.75 -14.56
CA LYS A 24 8.72 -7.04 -14.34
C LYS A 24 8.32 -6.71 -12.90
N PHE A 25 9.07 -7.21 -11.91
CA PHE A 25 8.79 -6.94 -10.50
C PHE A 25 8.95 -5.46 -10.16
N PHE A 26 10.03 -4.82 -10.63
CA PHE A 26 10.24 -3.39 -10.41
C PHE A 26 9.09 -2.55 -10.98
N ASN A 27 8.67 -2.80 -12.22
CA ASN A 27 7.57 -2.06 -12.84
C ASN A 27 6.26 -2.23 -12.06
N SER A 28 5.95 -3.45 -11.62
CA SER A 28 4.73 -3.72 -10.84
C SER A 28 4.77 -3.01 -9.48
N TYR A 29 5.89 -3.11 -8.78
CA TYR A 29 6.09 -2.41 -7.51
C TYR A 29 6.02 -0.88 -7.66
N HIS A 30 6.67 -0.34 -8.69
CA HIS A 30 6.67 1.08 -9.00
C HIS A 30 5.25 1.60 -9.28
N GLU A 31 4.49 0.91 -10.12
CA GLU A 31 3.10 1.27 -10.43
C GLU A 31 2.22 1.26 -9.17
N LYS A 32 2.28 0.19 -8.37
CA LYS A 32 1.55 0.09 -7.10
C LYS A 32 1.93 1.20 -6.11
N THR A 33 3.21 1.55 -6.06
CA THR A 33 3.71 2.64 -5.21
C THR A 33 3.08 3.98 -5.62
N LEU A 34 3.02 4.28 -6.91
CA LEU A 34 2.39 5.51 -7.39
C LEU A 34 0.90 5.57 -7.07
N PHE A 35 0.18 4.46 -7.23
CA PHE A 35 -1.22 4.37 -6.84
C PHE A 35 -1.41 4.60 -5.34
N LEU A 36 -0.60 3.95 -4.49
CA LEU A 36 -0.64 4.15 -3.05
C LEU A 36 -0.43 5.63 -2.65
N LEU A 37 0.55 6.29 -3.25
CA LEU A 37 0.84 7.71 -2.98
C LEU A 37 -0.35 8.61 -3.38
N LYS A 38 -1.02 8.29 -4.49
CA LYS A 38 -2.23 8.98 -4.92
C LYS A 38 -3.38 8.77 -3.93
N ASP A 39 -3.61 7.54 -3.49
CA ASP A 39 -4.68 7.20 -2.55
C ASP A 39 -4.46 7.84 -1.18
N ILE A 40 -3.22 7.88 -0.68
CA ILE A 40 -2.87 8.59 0.55
C ILE A 40 -3.21 10.08 0.43
N LYS A 41 -2.89 10.71 -0.70
CA LYS A 41 -3.20 12.12 -0.96
C LYS A 41 -4.71 12.36 -0.99
N GLU A 42 -5.47 11.46 -1.59
CA GLU A 42 -6.93 11.54 -1.66
C GLU A 42 -7.58 11.35 -0.29
N ALA A 43 -7.17 10.33 0.46
CA ALA A 43 -7.62 10.09 1.84
C ALA A 43 -7.32 11.30 2.74
N THR A 44 -6.13 11.90 2.61
CA THR A 44 -5.78 13.11 3.36
C THR A 44 -6.72 14.27 3.00
N ARG A 45 -7.09 14.45 1.73
CA ARG A 45 -8.08 15.47 1.33
C ARG A 45 -9.46 15.21 1.91
N ALA A 46 -9.89 13.94 1.93
CA ALA A 46 -11.19 13.56 2.50
C ALA A 46 -11.29 13.90 4.00
N THR A 47 -10.18 13.93 4.73
CA THR A 47 -10.21 14.31 6.16
C THR A 47 -10.70 15.74 6.39
N MET A 48 -10.45 16.67 5.45
CA MET A 48 -10.94 18.06 5.54
C MET A 48 -12.46 18.14 5.37
N GLU A 49 -13.03 17.32 4.48
CA GLU A 49 -14.48 17.23 4.31
C GLU A 49 -15.14 16.57 5.53
N PHE A 50 -14.49 15.56 6.10
CA PHE A 50 -14.96 14.93 7.32
C PHE A 50 -14.92 15.88 8.53
N GLU A 51 -13.90 16.74 8.63
CA GLU A 51 -13.79 17.76 9.69
C GLU A 51 -15.02 18.67 9.75
N LYS A 52 -15.63 18.98 8.60
CA LYS A 52 -16.85 19.81 8.53
C LYS A 52 -18.07 19.14 9.17
N ARG A 53 -18.07 17.82 9.32
CA ARG A 53 -19.16 17.04 9.91
C ARG A 53 -19.08 16.94 11.44
N CYS A 54 -18.02 17.48 12.05
CA CYS A 54 -17.85 17.46 13.50
C CYS A 54 -18.67 18.60 14.14
N ASN A 55 -19.58 18.24 15.05
CA ASN A 55 -20.63 19.14 15.56
C ASN A 55 -20.12 20.20 16.57
N SER A 56 -18.98 19.97 17.22
CA SER A 56 -18.44 20.83 18.28
C SER A 56 -17.06 21.37 17.94
N GLY A 57 -16.82 22.63 18.33
CA GLY A 57 -15.53 23.29 18.14
C GLY A 57 -14.38 22.58 18.84
N LYS A 58 -14.61 21.98 20.02
CA LYS A 58 -13.58 21.22 20.75
C LYS A 58 -13.25 19.91 20.04
N ALA A 59 -14.28 19.14 19.68
CA ALA A 59 -14.16 17.92 18.90
C ALA A 59 -13.40 18.13 17.57
N LYS A 60 -13.71 19.23 16.89
CA LYS A 60 -13.06 19.63 15.64
C LYS A 60 -11.56 19.94 15.81
N ILE A 61 -11.17 20.61 16.90
CA ILE A 61 -9.77 20.89 17.20
C ILE A 61 -9.00 19.59 17.46
N SER A 62 -9.53 18.70 18.31
CA SER A 62 -8.88 17.42 18.61
C SER A 62 -8.76 16.51 17.39
N TYR A 63 -9.80 16.44 16.55
CA TYR A 63 -9.75 15.74 15.27
C TYR A 63 -8.65 16.30 14.37
N ARG A 64 -8.60 17.62 14.19
CA ARG A 64 -7.63 18.29 13.33
C ARG A 64 -6.19 18.05 13.81
N GLU A 65 -5.95 18.10 15.11
CA GLU A 65 -4.64 17.81 15.70
C GLU A 65 -4.22 16.36 15.45
N CYS A 66 -5.13 15.40 15.65
CA CYS A 66 -4.87 13.99 15.35
C CYS A 66 -4.52 13.78 13.87
N VAL A 67 -5.34 14.31 12.94
CA VAL A 67 -5.09 14.21 11.50
C VAL A 67 -3.77 14.85 11.10
N LYS A 68 -3.42 15.99 11.72
CA LYS A 68 -2.14 16.67 11.47
C LYS A 68 -0.95 15.81 11.89
N GLN A 69 -1.04 15.11 13.03
CA GLN A 69 0.02 14.20 13.48
C GLN A 69 0.15 12.98 12.57
N VAL A 70 -0.96 12.34 12.20
CA VAL A 70 -0.98 11.19 11.28
C VAL A 70 -0.41 11.59 9.92
N SER A 71 -0.87 12.72 9.37
CA SER A 71 -0.37 13.27 8.10
C SER A 71 1.12 13.56 8.15
N LYS A 72 1.64 14.16 9.23
CA LYS A 72 3.07 14.46 9.38
C LYS A 72 3.93 13.18 9.33
N LYS A 73 3.50 12.13 10.04
CA LYS A 73 4.20 10.82 10.01
C LYS A 73 4.12 10.18 8.62
N CYS A 74 2.97 10.25 7.98
CA CYS A 74 2.78 9.72 6.63
C CYS A 74 3.67 10.44 5.60
N VAL A 75 3.81 11.77 5.69
CA VAL A 75 4.72 12.53 4.81
C VAL A 75 6.18 12.09 4.96
N ALA A 76 6.64 11.79 6.18
CA ALA A 76 7.99 11.27 6.38
C ALA A 76 8.16 9.90 5.69
N ILE A 77 7.25 8.95 5.97
CA ILE A 77 7.29 7.59 5.41
C ILE A 77 7.19 7.61 3.89
N THR A 78 6.32 8.43 3.32
CA THR A 78 6.14 8.52 1.85
C THR A 78 7.35 9.14 1.15
N LYS A 79 8.08 10.06 1.80
CA LYS A 79 9.35 10.58 1.28
C LYS A 79 10.43 9.51 1.26
N ASP A 80 10.56 8.75 2.34
CA ASP A 80 11.53 7.65 2.44
C ASP A 80 11.23 6.57 1.40
N LEU A 81 9.94 6.27 1.19
CA LEU A 81 9.48 5.35 0.15
C LEU A 81 9.86 5.82 -1.27
N VAL A 82 9.64 7.10 -1.59
CA VAL A 82 10.03 7.67 -2.90
C VAL A 82 11.55 7.62 -3.09
N ALA A 83 12.33 7.93 -2.05
CA ALA A 83 13.79 7.85 -2.12
C ALA A 83 14.27 6.40 -2.34
N SER A 84 13.64 5.43 -1.68
CA SER A 84 13.92 4.00 -1.89
C SER A 84 13.57 3.57 -3.32
N LEU A 85 12.41 4.00 -3.84
CA LEU A 85 11.97 3.67 -5.19
C LEU A 85 12.93 4.20 -6.26
N GLU A 86 13.42 5.43 -6.13
CA GLU A 86 14.42 6.00 -7.05
C GLU A 86 15.77 5.28 -6.93
N LYS A 87 16.18 4.89 -5.72
CA LYS A 87 17.39 4.09 -5.52
C LYS A 87 17.28 2.73 -6.21
N GLN A 88 16.18 2.00 -5.97
CA GLN A 88 15.92 0.70 -6.58
C GLN A 88 15.84 0.81 -8.11
N LYS A 89 15.25 1.89 -8.64
CA LYS A 89 15.25 2.18 -10.08
C LYS A 89 16.67 2.30 -10.65
N MET A 90 17.55 3.05 -9.98
CA MET A 90 18.95 3.17 -10.39
C MET A 90 19.67 1.82 -10.36
N GLU A 91 19.44 1.02 -9.32
CA GLU A 91 20.02 -0.33 -9.18
C GLU A 91 19.53 -1.26 -10.31
N VAL A 92 18.23 -1.25 -10.61
CA VAL A 92 17.64 -2.04 -11.71
C VAL A 92 18.16 -1.61 -13.08
N VAL A 93 18.28 -0.29 -13.33
CA VAL A 93 18.82 0.23 -14.61
C VAL A 93 20.32 -0.06 -14.75
N ALA A 94 21.08 -0.03 -13.65
CA ALA A 94 22.51 -0.31 -13.64
C ALA A 94 22.84 -1.78 -13.95
N LEU A 95 21.86 -2.69 -13.89
CA LEU A 95 22.00 -4.11 -14.20
C LEU A 95 21.94 -4.36 -15.71
N THR A 96 23.08 -4.16 -16.38
CA THR A 96 23.29 -4.52 -17.79
C THR A 96 23.59 -6.03 -17.92
N GLN A 97 23.37 -6.60 -19.12
CA GLN A 97 23.68 -8.02 -19.38
C GLN A 97 25.15 -8.34 -19.08
N GLU A 98 26.07 -7.46 -19.45
CA GLU A 98 27.51 -7.62 -19.19
C GLU A 98 27.84 -7.69 -17.70
N LYS A 99 27.20 -6.87 -16.87
CA LYS A 99 27.40 -6.93 -15.42
C LYS A 99 26.81 -8.19 -14.79
N ILE A 100 25.66 -8.67 -15.28
CA ILE A 100 25.04 -9.90 -14.74
C ILE A 100 25.89 -11.13 -15.08
N CYS A 101 26.59 -11.12 -16.21
CA CYS A 101 27.53 -12.19 -16.59
C CYS A 101 28.80 -12.21 -15.71
N ASP A 102 29.17 -11.10 -15.09
CA ASP A 102 30.32 -10.97 -14.20
C ASP A 102 29.87 -10.76 -12.75
N MET A 103 29.38 -11.84 -12.11
CA MET A 103 28.86 -11.78 -10.73
C MET A 103 29.88 -11.24 -9.72
N ASN A 104 31.19 -11.33 -10.01
CA ASN A 104 32.25 -10.82 -9.13
C ASN A 104 32.37 -9.28 -9.16
N SER A 105 31.86 -8.61 -10.19
CA SER A 105 31.85 -7.14 -10.28
C SER A 105 30.52 -6.50 -9.86
N MET A 106 29.55 -7.31 -9.42
CA MET A 106 28.24 -6.82 -9.00
C MET A 106 28.24 -6.36 -7.54
N ARG A 107 27.78 -5.13 -7.32
CA ARG A 107 27.58 -4.58 -5.97
C ARG A 107 26.35 -5.16 -5.26
N ILE A 108 25.38 -5.71 -6.00
CA ILE A 108 24.11 -6.23 -5.50
C ILE A 108 23.74 -7.48 -6.30
N ASP A 109 23.37 -8.57 -5.61
CA ASP A 109 22.88 -9.80 -6.22
C ASP A 109 21.49 -9.55 -6.86
N PRO A 110 21.31 -9.79 -8.17
CA PRO A 110 20.02 -9.57 -8.83
C PRO A 110 18.89 -10.47 -8.27
N ILE A 111 19.20 -11.65 -7.71
CA ILE A 111 18.20 -12.51 -7.05
C ILE A 111 17.76 -11.88 -5.73
N GLU A 112 18.70 -11.31 -4.96
CA GLU A 112 18.40 -10.59 -3.73
C GLU A 112 17.51 -9.38 -4.01
N LEU A 113 17.82 -8.60 -5.06
CA LEU A 113 17.01 -7.46 -5.45
C LEU A 113 15.59 -7.86 -5.87
N ILE A 114 15.42 -8.98 -6.59
CA ILE A 114 14.08 -9.54 -6.91
C ILE A 114 13.31 -9.87 -5.62
N LYS A 115 13.96 -10.49 -4.63
CA LYS A 115 13.32 -10.83 -3.35
C LYS A 115 12.86 -9.58 -2.61
N ILE A 116 13.71 -8.55 -2.54
CA ILE A 116 13.39 -7.27 -1.90
C ILE A 116 12.17 -6.63 -2.57
N LEU A 117 12.19 -6.53 -3.91
CA LEU A 117 11.08 -5.93 -4.66
C LEU A 117 9.77 -6.71 -4.46
N ALA A 118 9.82 -8.04 -4.44
CA ALA A 118 8.63 -8.87 -4.21
C ALA A 118 8.09 -8.72 -2.78
N MET A 119 8.96 -8.59 -1.77
CA MET A 119 8.56 -8.33 -0.40
C MET A 119 7.94 -6.93 -0.26
N ASP A 120 8.58 -5.91 -0.82
CA ASP A 120 8.06 -4.54 -0.81
C ASP A 120 6.69 -4.46 -1.50
N GLU A 121 6.53 -5.14 -2.63
CA GLU A 121 5.25 -5.24 -3.35
C GLU A 121 4.15 -5.90 -2.50
N ALA A 122 4.47 -6.98 -1.77
CA ALA A 122 3.50 -7.65 -0.90
C ALA A 122 3.11 -6.79 0.32
N THR A 123 4.06 -6.05 0.90
CA THR A 123 3.78 -5.18 2.05
C THR A 123 2.92 -3.97 1.68
N MET A 124 2.99 -3.49 0.43
CA MET A 124 2.17 -2.39 -0.07
C MET A 124 0.66 -2.62 0.10
N SER A 125 0.21 -3.86 -0.01
CA SER A 125 -1.21 -4.23 0.17
C SER A 125 -1.76 -3.86 1.56
N PHE A 126 -0.90 -3.70 2.56
CA PHE A 126 -1.29 -3.35 3.92
C PHE A 126 -1.10 -1.86 4.24
N ALA A 127 -0.34 -1.12 3.43
CA ALA A 127 0.01 0.27 3.71
C ALA A 127 -1.20 1.21 3.68
N LEU A 128 -2.04 1.12 2.64
CA LEU A 128 -3.25 1.95 2.54
C LEU A 128 -4.26 1.64 3.65
N PRO A 129 -4.65 0.37 3.90
CA PRO A 129 -5.53 0.04 5.02
C PRO A 129 -5.01 0.54 6.37
N ALA A 130 -3.71 0.41 6.64
CA ALA A 130 -3.11 0.90 7.89
C ALA A 130 -3.21 2.43 8.02
N PHE A 131 -2.92 3.16 6.94
CA PHE A 131 -3.05 4.62 6.92
C PHE A 131 -4.49 5.07 7.14
N LEU A 132 -5.45 4.45 6.44
CA LEU A 132 -6.87 4.74 6.60
C LEU A 132 -7.36 4.44 8.01
N ARG A 133 -6.87 3.36 8.65
CA ARG A 133 -7.18 3.04 10.05
C ARG A 133 -6.70 4.13 11.01
N LEU A 134 -5.49 4.67 10.79
CA LEU A 134 -4.98 5.78 11.61
C LEU A 134 -5.84 7.03 11.46
N LEU A 135 -6.28 7.35 10.23
CA LEU A 135 -7.20 8.46 9.98
C LEU A 135 -8.59 8.21 10.58
N GLY A 136 -9.11 6.98 10.45
CA GLY A 136 -10.37 6.55 11.04
C GLY A 136 -10.36 6.65 12.57
N GLY A 137 -9.23 6.33 13.20
CA GLY A 137 -9.03 6.55 14.64
C GLY A 137 -9.22 8.01 15.06
N CYS A 138 -8.83 8.98 14.22
CA CYS A 138 -9.09 10.39 14.52
C CYS A 138 -10.58 10.73 14.52
N SER A 139 -11.42 10.02 13.76
CA SER A 139 -12.85 10.30 13.67
C SER A 139 -13.58 10.12 15.01
N SER A 140 -13.05 9.31 15.94
CA SER A 140 -13.65 9.11 17.27
C SER A 140 -13.79 10.41 18.04
N TYR A 141 -12.88 11.37 17.86
CA TYR A 141 -12.95 12.70 18.48
C TYR A 141 -14.19 13.48 18.05
N CYS A 142 -14.73 13.22 16.84
CA CYS A 142 -15.95 13.87 16.36
C CYS A 142 -17.25 13.21 16.86
N PHE A 143 -17.17 11.98 17.39
CA PHE A 143 -18.33 11.22 17.87
C PHE A 143 -18.46 11.17 19.41
N MET A 144 -17.41 11.56 20.16
CA MET A 144 -17.40 11.48 21.63
C MET A 144 -18.36 12.45 22.36
N GLU A 145 -19.03 13.37 21.67
CA GLU A 145 -20.03 14.26 22.28
C GLU A 145 -21.50 13.82 22.07
N SER A 146 -21.77 12.69 21.41
CA SER A 146 -23.15 12.21 21.29
C SER A 146 -23.55 11.46 22.57
N PRO A 147 -24.64 11.84 23.28
CA PRO A 147 -25.11 11.07 24.43
C PRO A 147 -25.43 9.63 23.99
N PRO A 148 -25.28 8.62 24.87
CA PRO A 148 -25.47 7.24 24.48
C PRO A 148 -26.92 7.02 24.05
N ASP A 149 -27.13 6.81 22.75
CA ASP A 149 -28.41 6.41 22.20
C ASP A 149 -28.78 5.04 22.79
N ARG A 150 -29.80 5.00 23.66
CA ARG A 150 -30.24 3.83 24.45
C ARG A 150 -31.05 2.82 23.63
N ARG A 151 -31.07 2.95 22.31
CA ARG A 151 -31.74 2.00 21.42
C ARG A 151 -30.90 0.72 21.32
N PRO A 152 -31.53 -0.47 21.31
CA PRO A 152 -30.80 -1.72 21.10
C PRO A 152 -30.07 -1.66 19.75
N ARG A 153 -28.73 -1.67 19.79
CA ARG A 153 -27.91 -1.59 18.58
C ARG A 153 -27.93 -2.95 17.87
N LEU A 154 -28.42 -2.97 16.64
CA LEU A 154 -28.06 -3.99 15.66
C LEU A 154 -26.52 -4.01 15.53
N ARG A 155 -25.93 -5.21 15.53
CA ARG A 155 -24.49 -5.47 15.62
C ARG A 155 -23.73 -4.58 14.61
N GLN A 156 -23.04 -3.55 15.10
CA GLN A 156 -22.19 -2.70 14.26
C GLN A 156 -21.02 -3.56 13.76
N LEU A 157 -20.84 -3.64 12.44
CA LEU A 157 -19.66 -4.28 11.84
C LEU A 157 -18.41 -3.59 12.39
N THR A 158 -17.52 -4.39 12.95
CA THR A 158 -16.25 -3.90 13.49
C THR A 158 -15.30 -3.60 12.34
N ASP A 159 -14.26 -2.79 12.61
CA ASP A 159 -13.20 -2.52 11.63
C ASP A 159 -12.52 -3.82 11.14
N GLN A 160 -12.52 -4.88 11.95
CA GLN A 160 -12.05 -6.21 11.52
C GLN A 160 -12.95 -6.81 10.45
N ASP A 161 -14.27 -6.65 10.56
CA ASP A 161 -15.21 -7.18 9.58
C ASP A 161 -15.11 -6.45 8.24
N LEU A 162 -14.82 -5.14 8.25
CA LEU A 162 -14.59 -4.36 7.04
C LEU A 162 -13.28 -4.76 6.34
N VAL A 163 -12.23 -5.06 7.10
CA VAL A 163 -10.98 -5.61 6.57
C VAL A 163 -11.20 -6.98 5.94
N VAL A 164 -11.89 -7.88 6.64
CA VAL A 164 -12.21 -9.22 6.12
C VAL A 164 -13.05 -9.11 4.84
N ARG A 165 -14.04 -8.23 4.79
CA ARG A 165 -14.86 -8.01 3.59
C ARG A 165 -14.08 -7.40 2.43
N HIS A 166 -13.14 -6.50 2.68
CA HIS A 166 -12.23 -6.00 1.65
C HIS A 166 -11.43 -7.16 1.03
N PHE A 167 -10.84 -8.03 1.85
CA PHE A 167 -10.12 -9.20 1.35
C PHE A 167 -11.00 -10.17 0.56
N LEU A 168 -12.25 -10.35 0.96
CA LEU A 168 -13.17 -11.28 0.30
C LEU A 168 -13.80 -10.74 -0.98
N THR A 169 -13.90 -9.42 -1.13
CA THR A 169 -14.68 -8.80 -2.23
C THR A 169 -13.88 -7.86 -3.12
N SER A 170 -12.66 -7.51 -2.73
CA SER A 170 -11.81 -6.49 -3.37
C SER A 170 -12.48 -5.11 -3.50
N LYS A 171 -13.58 -4.88 -2.79
CA LYS A 171 -14.32 -3.62 -2.80
C LYS A 171 -13.60 -2.59 -1.93
N ASN A 172 -13.55 -1.34 -2.39
CA ASN A 172 -12.95 -0.27 -1.60
C ASN A 172 -13.86 0.10 -0.42
N TYR A 173 -13.31 0.85 0.55
CA TYR A 173 -14.01 1.16 1.80
C TYR A 173 -15.34 1.92 1.58
N VAL A 174 -15.41 2.78 0.55
CA VAL A 174 -16.64 3.51 0.20
C VAL A 174 -17.71 2.56 -0.32
N GLN A 175 -17.33 1.60 -1.18
CA GLN A 175 -18.21 0.55 -1.68
C GLN A 175 -18.69 -0.37 -0.54
N LEU A 176 -17.79 -0.72 0.38
CA LEU A 176 -18.12 -1.58 1.53
C LEU A 176 -19.09 -0.90 2.51
N ILE A 177 -18.94 0.41 2.73
CA ILE A 177 -19.88 1.20 3.54
C ILE A 177 -21.22 1.34 2.83
N ASN A 178 -21.24 1.58 1.52
CA ASN A 178 -22.48 1.76 0.77
C ASN A 178 -23.28 0.46 0.64
N ASP A 179 -22.62 -0.68 0.43
CA ASP A 179 -23.27 -2.01 0.41
C ASP A 179 -23.94 -2.36 1.74
N THR A 180 -23.47 -1.81 2.86
CA THR A 180 -24.11 -2.05 4.17
C THR A 180 -25.42 -1.31 4.35
N THR A 181 -25.73 -0.30 3.52
CA THR A 181 -27.01 0.42 3.56
C THR A 181 -28.12 -0.23 2.73
N THR A 182 -27.78 -1.22 1.89
CA THR A 182 -28.71 -1.90 0.96
C THR A 182 -29.24 -3.24 1.49
N TYR A 183 -28.68 -3.77 2.57
CA TYR A 183 -29.20 -4.93 3.30
C TYR A 183 -29.91 -4.49 4.59
N VAL A 184 -30.87 -3.56 4.44
CA VAL A 184 -31.88 -3.24 5.45
C VAL A 184 -33.17 -3.95 5.08
#